data_AF-A0A520H377-F1
#
_entry.id   AF-A0A520H377-F1
#
_cell.length_a   1.000
_cell.length_b   1.000
_cell.length_c   1.000
_cell.angle_alpha   90.00
_cell.angle_beta   90.00
_cell.angle_gamma   90.00
#
_symmetry.space_group_name_H-M   'P 1'
#
loop_
_entity.id
_entity.type
_entity.pdbx_description
1 polymer ?
#
loop_
_entity_poly.entity_id
_entity_poly.type
_entity_poly.pdbx_seq_one_letter_code
_entity_poly.pdbx_strand_id
1 'polypeptide(L)'
;MLPLPPAKLPQWDSNPDTLIDAAKAVRVTPRAQKLSGHAYPPDHRAHIPPGQTLKVPPHLAYMPELPGFTSILSEAPGATGMARARTTGYWQPRPLPARDTDSVSLARLRRDFANRPPLRFSEGERMRLDVGHTNIPHEDTAHYFVTWHFMGWPVAQRVPQDWMAKAGTVRAIAAATQTGCKGDQSCPQSGIWQPHVVDEAHPLSRTLGTSSLESEGWKWQAFVEKGKRMPGLRAKGLPVDDAQVDWRLMLAGESGFDGVVAS
;
A
#
# COMPACT_ATOMS: atom_id res chain seq x y z
N MET A 1 -5.14 28.21 16.87
CA MET A 1 -5.74 26.88 16.69
C MET A 1 -7.14 27.08 16.14
N LEU A 2 -7.51 26.40 15.05
CA LEU A 2 -8.90 26.37 14.59
C LEU A 2 -9.73 25.59 15.64
N PRO A 3 -10.85 26.12 16.15
CA PRO A 3 -11.83 25.27 16.78
C PRO A 3 -12.50 24.44 15.68
N LEU A 4 -12.46 23.12 15.81
CA LEU A 4 -13.23 22.24 14.95
C LEU A 4 -14.72 22.43 15.28
N PRO A 5 -15.58 22.89 14.33
CA PRO A 5 -17.03 22.89 14.53
C PRO A 5 -17.56 21.45 14.57
N PRO A 6 -18.72 21.20 15.23
CA PRO A 6 -19.07 19.90 15.77
C PRO A 6 -19.24 18.86 14.67
N ALA A 7 -18.27 17.95 14.56
CA ALA A 7 -18.57 16.61 14.11
C ALA A 7 -19.61 16.03 15.07
N LYS A 8 -20.64 15.34 14.56
CA LYS A 8 -21.58 14.62 15.42
C LYS A 8 -20.76 13.70 16.32
N LEU A 9 -20.82 14.01 17.61
CA LEU A 9 -20.16 13.25 18.65
C LEU A 9 -20.64 11.79 18.51
N PRO A 10 -19.75 10.81 18.68
CA PRO A 10 -20.19 9.44 18.85
C PRO A 10 -21.30 9.40 19.91
N GLN A 11 -22.26 8.48 19.78
CA GLN A 11 -23.31 8.30 20.78
C GLN A 11 -22.63 8.29 22.16
N TRP A 12 -22.96 9.26 23.02
CA TRP A 12 -22.22 9.51 24.25
C TRP A 12 -22.18 8.23 25.08
N ASP A 13 -21.00 7.62 25.13
CA ASP A 13 -20.71 6.39 25.87
C ASP A 13 -20.28 6.70 27.31
N SER A 14 -20.48 7.94 27.75
CA SER A 14 -19.98 8.48 29.03
C SER A 14 -18.46 8.55 29.15
N ASN A 15 -17.72 8.44 28.03
CA ASN A 15 -16.28 8.58 28.01
C ASN A 15 -15.87 9.92 27.33
N PRO A 16 -15.34 10.90 28.08
CA PRO A 16 -14.90 12.18 27.50
C PRO A 16 -13.77 12.03 26.47
N ASP A 17 -12.98 10.96 26.55
CA ASP A 17 -11.87 10.73 25.63
C ASP A 17 -12.37 10.47 24.20
N THR A 18 -13.55 9.86 24.04
CA THR A 18 -14.12 9.58 22.70
C THR A 18 -14.52 10.86 21.97
N LEU A 19 -14.96 11.88 22.70
CA LEU A 19 -15.28 13.21 22.14
C LEU A 19 -14.02 13.96 21.73
N ILE A 20 -13.02 13.94 22.61
CA ILE A 20 -11.73 14.60 22.36
C ILE A 20 -11.05 13.96 21.14
N ASP A 21 -11.11 12.64 21.01
CA ASP A 21 -10.56 11.92 19.87
C ASP A 21 -11.34 12.13 18.57
N ALA A 22 -12.67 12.30 18.65
CA ALA A 22 -13.49 12.67 17.49
C ALA A 22 -13.16 14.07 16.96
N ALA A 23 -12.75 14.98 17.85
CA ALA A 23 -12.35 16.34 17.53
C ALA A 23 -10.86 16.48 17.16
N LYS A 24 -10.12 15.39 16.89
CA LYS A 24 -8.73 15.49 16.41
C LYS A 24 -8.66 15.50 14.89
N ALA A 25 -7.72 16.29 14.36
CA ALA A 25 -7.31 16.17 12.97
C ALA A 25 -6.75 14.77 12.69
N VAL A 26 -6.84 14.32 11.44
CA VAL A 26 -6.36 12.99 11.02
C VAL A 26 -5.07 13.08 10.22
N ARG A 27 -4.18 12.10 10.33
CA ARG A 27 -2.99 11.98 9.48
C ARG A 27 -2.84 10.56 8.97
N VAL A 28 -2.43 10.41 7.72
CA VAL A 28 -2.05 9.11 7.18
C VAL A 28 -0.74 8.71 7.84
N THR A 29 -0.79 7.74 8.75
CA THR A 29 0.39 7.22 9.43
C THR A 29 0.81 5.94 8.74
N PRO A 30 2.02 5.90 8.12
CA PRO A 30 2.54 4.69 7.50
C PRO A 30 2.57 3.55 8.54
N ARG A 31 2.09 2.38 8.14
CA ARG A 31 2.17 1.16 8.95
C ARG A 31 3.17 0.19 8.32
N ALA A 32 3.74 -0.67 9.17
CA ALA A 32 4.52 -1.80 8.68
C ALA A 32 3.68 -2.61 7.69
N GLN A 33 4.29 -2.96 6.56
CA GLN A 33 3.62 -3.72 5.51
C GLN A 33 3.61 -5.17 5.98
N LYS A 34 2.41 -5.76 6.06
CA LYS A 34 2.31 -7.19 6.34
C LYS A 34 2.53 -7.95 5.04
N LEU A 35 3.70 -8.55 4.88
CA LEU A 35 3.95 -9.52 3.82
C LEU A 35 3.38 -10.90 4.20
N SER A 36 2.90 -11.66 3.21
CA SER A 36 2.42 -13.04 3.42
C SER A 36 3.50 -13.94 4.01
N GLY A 37 4.77 -13.65 3.74
CA GLY A 37 5.93 -14.34 4.32
C GLY A 37 6.00 -14.33 5.85
N HIS A 38 5.38 -13.35 6.53
CA HIS A 38 5.37 -13.29 7.99
C HIS A 38 4.50 -14.35 8.67
N ALA A 39 3.55 -14.95 7.92
CA ALA A 39 2.65 -15.96 8.45
C ALA A 39 3.27 -17.36 8.48
N TYR A 40 4.40 -17.57 7.78
CA TYR A 40 5.06 -18.87 7.69
C TYR A 40 5.98 -19.12 8.91
N PRO A 41 6.15 -20.38 9.34
CA PRO A 41 7.04 -20.70 10.45
C PRO A 41 8.52 -20.53 10.06
N PRO A 42 9.45 -20.31 11.03
CA PRO A 42 10.84 -19.93 10.74
C PRO A 42 11.65 -20.90 9.86
N ASP A 43 11.28 -22.17 9.85
CA ASP A 43 11.86 -23.25 9.06
C ASP A 43 11.35 -23.29 7.62
N HIS A 44 10.25 -22.59 7.32
CA HIS A 44 9.66 -22.56 6.00
C HIS A 44 10.40 -21.58 5.07
N ARG A 45 10.63 -21.98 3.81
CA ARG A 45 11.38 -21.17 2.83
C ARG A 45 10.72 -19.83 2.49
N ALA A 46 9.40 -19.74 2.59
CA ALA A 46 8.67 -18.50 2.39
C ALA A 46 8.66 -17.59 3.63
N HIS A 47 9.23 -18.02 4.75
CA HIS A 47 9.29 -17.22 5.96
C HIS A 47 10.08 -15.94 5.73
N ILE A 48 9.47 -14.80 6.06
CA ILE A 48 10.14 -13.50 6.13
C ILE A 48 10.04 -13.05 7.58
N PRO A 49 11.18 -12.74 8.25
CA PRO A 49 11.15 -12.32 9.64
C PRO A 49 10.20 -11.13 9.88
N PRO A 50 9.42 -11.11 10.98
CA PRO A 50 8.54 -9.99 11.30
C PRO A 50 9.29 -8.65 11.33
N GLY A 51 8.66 -7.59 10.81
CA GLY A 51 9.26 -6.26 10.75
C GLY A 51 10.33 -6.08 9.66
N GLN A 52 10.56 -7.09 8.82
CA GLN A 52 11.41 -6.99 7.64
C GLN A 52 10.59 -6.93 6.36
N THR A 53 11.13 -6.30 5.33
CA THR A 53 10.58 -6.30 3.97
C THR A 53 11.64 -6.80 3.00
N LEU A 54 11.23 -7.15 1.78
CA LEU A 54 12.17 -7.53 0.72
C LEU A 54 12.61 -6.30 -0.05
N LYS A 55 13.93 -6.13 -0.19
CA LYS A 55 14.50 -5.03 -0.98
C LYS A 55 15.53 -5.57 -1.95
N VAL A 56 15.36 -5.22 -3.23
CA VAL A 56 16.35 -5.48 -4.27
C VAL A 56 17.47 -4.44 -4.16
N PRO A 57 18.73 -4.86 -3.98
CA PRO A 57 19.88 -3.95 -3.99
C PRO A 57 20.04 -3.27 -5.36
N PRO A 58 20.53 -2.01 -5.44
CA PRO A 58 20.65 -1.30 -6.73
C PRO A 58 21.47 -2.05 -7.78
N HIS A 59 22.55 -2.72 -7.40
CA HIS A 59 23.39 -3.51 -8.31
C HIS A 59 22.69 -4.76 -8.88
N LEU A 60 21.55 -5.17 -8.29
CA LEU A 60 20.73 -6.29 -8.73
C LEU A 60 19.37 -5.83 -9.30
N ALA A 61 19.11 -4.52 -9.39
CA ALA A 61 17.83 -3.98 -9.86
C ALA A 61 17.51 -4.37 -11.31
N TYR A 62 18.55 -4.60 -12.11
CA TYR A 62 18.47 -5.03 -13.51
C TYR A 62 18.79 -6.51 -13.69
N MET A 63 18.73 -7.31 -12.63
CA MET A 63 18.95 -8.74 -12.74
C MET A 63 17.88 -9.34 -13.68
N PRO A 64 18.28 -10.04 -14.76
CA PRO A 64 17.32 -10.65 -15.66
C PRO A 64 16.58 -11.78 -14.93
N GLU A 65 15.32 -11.98 -15.31
CA GLU A 65 14.56 -13.15 -14.86
C GLU A 65 15.26 -14.42 -15.33
N LEU A 66 15.32 -15.44 -14.46
CA LEU A 66 15.93 -16.71 -14.81
C LEU A 66 14.86 -17.66 -15.34
N PRO A 67 15.04 -18.31 -16.49
CA PRO A 67 14.12 -19.36 -16.91
C PRO A 67 14.11 -20.49 -15.88
N GLY A 68 12.95 -21.01 -15.52
CA GLY A 68 12.83 -22.05 -14.49
C GLY A 68 13.54 -23.35 -14.86
N PHE A 69 13.69 -23.61 -16.16
CA PHE A 69 14.48 -24.71 -16.72
C PHE A 69 15.28 -24.24 -17.94
N THR A 70 16.53 -24.69 -18.04
CA THR A 70 17.39 -24.47 -19.22
C THR A 70 17.71 -25.81 -19.87
N SER A 71 17.34 -26.01 -21.12
CA SER A 71 17.69 -27.24 -21.84
C SER A 71 19.07 -27.13 -22.49
N ILE A 72 19.64 -28.25 -22.93
CA ILE A 72 20.88 -28.28 -23.73
C ILE A 72 20.77 -27.51 -25.05
N LEU A 73 19.55 -27.25 -25.51
CA LEU A 73 19.26 -26.48 -26.73
C LEU A 73 18.99 -25.00 -26.45
N SER A 74 19.11 -24.54 -25.20
CA SER A 74 18.90 -23.13 -24.85
C SER A 74 20.15 -22.30 -25.11
N GLU A 75 19.99 -21.11 -25.70
CA GLU A 75 21.07 -20.15 -25.95
C GLU A 75 21.50 -19.38 -24.68
N ALA A 76 20.86 -19.64 -23.53
CA ALA A 76 21.16 -18.97 -22.28
C ALA A 76 22.46 -19.50 -21.64
N PRO A 77 23.39 -18.63 -21.21
CA PRO A 77 24.61 -19.06 -20.52
C PRO A 77 24.27 -19.67 -19.14
N GLY A 78 24.57 -20.96 -18.96
CA GLY A 78 24.33 -21.67 -17.70
C GLY A 78 24.18 -23.19 -17.85
N ALA A 79 24.36 -23.92 -16.75
CA ALA A 79 24.23 -25.37 -16.70
C ALA A 79 22.79 -25.83 -17.00
N THR A 80 22.66 -26.87 -17.82
CA THR A 80 21.37 -27.50 -18.16
C THR A 80 20.63 -27.99 -16.92
N GLY A 81 19.31 -27.97 -16.98
CA GLY A 81 18.41 -28.40 -15.90
C GLY A 81 17.66 -27.25 -15.23
N MET A 82 17.15 -27.52 -14.03
CA MET A 82 16.46 -26.54 -13.20
C MET A 82 17.34 -25.32 -12.92
N ALA A 83 16.71 -24.14 -12.89
CA ALA A 83 17.33 -22.89 -12.48
C ALA A 83 18.08 -23.04 -11.14
N ARG A 84 19.21 -22.34 -11.04
CA ARG A 84 19.96 -22.19 -9.80
C ARG A 84 19.98 -20.72 -9.41
N ALA A 85 19.80 -20.44 -8.12
CA ALA A 85 19.81 -19.09 -7.63
C ALA A 85 21.20 -18.46 -7.85
N ARG A 86 21.26 -17.35 -8.58
CA ARG A 86 22.53 -16.63 -8.84
C ARG A 86 23.08 -15.92 -7.61
N THR A 87 22.24 -15.70 -6.61
CA THR A 87 22.62 -15.11 -5.33
C THR A 87 21.64 -15.56 -4.26
N THR A 88 22.10 -15.55 -3.01
CA THR A 88 21.27 -15.86 -1.85
C THR A 88 20.19 -14.80 -1.69
N GLY A 89 18.94 -15.20 -1.48
CA GLY A 89 17.83 -14.28 -1.22
C GLY A 89 16.47 -14.87 -1.55
N TYR A 90 15.47 -14.00 -1.67
CA TYR A 90 14.11 -14.41 -1.99
C TYR A 90 13.88 -14.34 -3.49
N TRP A 91 13.30 -15.41 -4.03
CA TRP A 91 12.97 -15.54 -5.42
C TRP A 91 11.51 -15.97 -5.58
N GLN A 92 10.81 -15.32 -6.50
CA GLN A 92 9.41 -15.64 -6.77
C GLN A 92 9.29 -16.31 -8.14
N PRO A 93 8.62 -17.47 -8.21
CA PRO A 93 8.27 -18.06 -9.49
C PRO A 93 7.10 -17.27 -10.09
N ARG A 94 7.25 -16.83 -11.33
CA ARG A 94 6.18 -16.16 -12.09
C ARG A 94 5.81 -17.04 -13.27
N PRO A 95 4.52 -17.34 -13.47
CA PRO A 95 4.13 -18.08 -14.65
C PRO A 95 4.45 -17.25 -15.90
N LEU A 96 4.88 -17.92 -16.97
CA LEU A 96 4.99 -17.30 -18.30
C LEU A 96 3.61 -16.75 -18.74
N PRO A 97 3.53 -15.95 -19.82
CA PRO A 97 2.25 -15.58 -20.41
C PRO A 97 1.46 -16.82 -20.88
N ALA A 98 0.14 -16.76 -20.76
CA ALA A 98 -0.76 -17.79 -21.27
C ALA A 98 -0.71 -17.84 -22.80
N ARG A 99 -0.93 -19.03 -23.36
CA ARG A 99 -1.10 -19.23 -24.81
C ARG A 99 -2.49 -19.79 -25.07
N ASP A 100 -3.04 -19.50 -26.25
CA ASP A 100 -4.37 -19.97 -26.65
C ASP A 100 -4.49 -21.51 -26.70
N THR A 101 -3.35 -22.21 -26.74
CA THR A 101 -3.25 -23.67 -26.73
C THR A 101 -3.03 -24.27 -25.34
N ASP A 102 -3.09 -23.47 -24.27
CA ASP A 102 -2.88 -23.96 -22.90
C ASP A 102 -3.99 -24.94 -22.49
N SER A 103 -3.60 -26.08 -21.93
CA SER A 103 -4.57 -27.02 -21.35
C SER A 103 -5.20 -26.47 -20.06
N VAL A 104 -6.38 -26.97 -19.70
CA VAL A 104 -7.06 -26.62 -18.43
C VAL A 104 -6.16 -26.86 -17.21
N SER A 105 -5.37 -27.93 -17.23
CA SER A 105 -4.39 -28.25 -16.19
C SER A 105 -3.28 -27.20 -16.09
N LEU A 106 -2.79 -26.70 -17.24
CA LEU A 106 -1.76 -25.67 -17.29
C LEU A 106 -2.30 -24.31 -16.83
N ALA A 107 -3.54 -23.98 -17.19
CA ALA A 107 -4.22 -22.78 -16.69
C ALA A 107 -4.42 -22.80 -15.17
N ARG A 108 -4.72 -23.97 -14.59
CA ARG A 108 -4.74 -24.16 -13.13
C ARG A 108 -3.37 -23.94 -12.51
N LEU A 109 -2.33 -24.56 -13.08
CA LEU A 109 -0.96 -24.43 -12.61
C LEU A 109 -0.47 -22.97 -12.61
N ARG A 110 -0.82 -22.20 -13.65
CA ARG A 110 -0.49 -20.75 -13.70
C ARG A 110 -1.17 -19.97 -12.57
N ARG A 111 -2.44 -20.25 -12.27
CA ARG A 111 -3.15 -19.62 -11.14
C ARG A 111 -2.51 -19.97 -9.80
N ASP A 112 -2.06 -21.20 -9.64
CA ASP A 112 -1.37 -21.64 -8.44
C ASP A 112 -0.04 -20.89 -8.27
N PHE A 113 0.74 -20.69 -9.34
CA PHE A 113 2.00 -19.93 -9.29
C PHE A 113 1.82 -18.42 -9.11
N ALA A 114 0.79 -17.82 -9.72
CA ALA A 114 0.53 -16.38 -9.64
C ALA A 114 0.36 -15.89 -8.18
N ASN A 115 -0.11 -16.76 -7.28
CA ASN A 115 -0.36 -16.41 -5.88
C ASN A 115 0.72 -16.92 -4.91
N ARG A 116 1.84 -17.47 -5.40
CA ARG A 116 2.86 -18.00 -4.50
C ARG A 116 3.71 -16.93 -3.84
N PRO A 117 4.04 -17.10 -2.55
CA PRO A 117 4.98 -16.22 -1.89
C PRO A 117 6.40 -16.42 -2.45
N PRO A 118 7.27 -15.40 -2.34
CA PRO A 118 8.70 -15.55 -2.60
C PRO A 118 9.32 -16.61 -1.68
N LEU A 119 10.25 -17.40 -2.22
CA LEU A 119 10.95 -18.48 -1.51
C LEU A 119 12.43 -18.13 -1.34
N ARG A 120 12.99 -18.44 -0.18
CA ARG A 120 14.41 -18.24 0.08
C ARG A 120 15.25 -19.39 -0.49
N PHE A 121 16.28 -19.02 -1.25
CA PHE A 121 17.30 -19.91 -1.79
C PHE A 121 18.70 -19.39 -1.46
N SER A 122 19.63 -20.31 -1.26
CA SER A 122 21.08 -20.04 -1.21
C SER A 122 21.65 -19.93 -2.61
N GLU A 123 22.73 -19.18 -2.78
CA GLU A 123 23.48 -19.13 -4.03
C GLU A 123 23.87 -20.54 -4.53
N GLY A 124 23.66 -20.79 -5.82
CA GLY A 124 23.89 -22.09 -6.46
C GLY A 124 22.84 -23.17 -6.15
N GLU A 125 21.92 -22.92 -5.21
CA GLU A 125 20.85 -23.86 -4.86
C GLU A 125 19.88 -24.03 -6.03
N ARG A 126 19.43 -25.27 -6.26
CA ARG A 126 18.39 -25.57 -7.25
C ARG A 126 17.07 -24.96 -6.79
N MET A 127 16.48 -24.15 -7.66
CA MET A 127 15.25 -23.42 -7.39
C MET A 127 14.05 -24.33 -7.63
N ARG A 128 13.69 -25.09 -6.59
CA ARG A 128 12.59 -26.06 -6.65
C ARG A 128 11.23 -25.38 -6.45
N LEU A 129 10.21 -25.89 -7.14
CA LEU A 129 8.83 -25.41 -7.00
C LEU A 129 8.06 -26.15 -5.89
N ASP A 130 8.67 -27.05 -5.12
CA ASP A 130 7.99 -27.71 -4.01
C ASP A 130 8.06 -26.85 -2.74
N VAL A 131 6.88 -26.56 -2.17
CA VAL A 131 6.72 -25.94 -0.85
C VAL A 131 5.82 -26.84 -0.03
N GLY A 132 6.40 -27.94 0.48
CA GLY A 132 5.99 -28.70 1.68
C GLY A 132 4.54 -29.20 1.87
N HIS A 133 3.54 -28.79 1.08
CA HIS A 133 2.12 -28.94 1.43
C HIS A 133 1.19 -29.21 0.23
N THR A 134 1.70 -29.32 -1.00
CA THR A 134 0.89 -29.75 -2.14
C THR A 134 1.36 -31.11 -2.63
N ASN A 135 0.52 -32.14 -2.47
CA ASN A 135 0.68 -33.49 -3.05
C ASN A 135 0.65 -33.53 -4.59
N ILE A 136 0.87 -32.40 -5.25
CA ILE A 136 1.17 -32.36 -6.67
C ILE A 136 2.70 -32.34 -6.72
N PRO A 137 3.37 -33.44 -7.06
CA PRO A 137 4.73 -33.34 -7.56
C PRO A 137 4.61 -32.46 -8.79
N HIS A 138 5.00 -31.20 -8.65
CA HIS A 138 5.31 -30.39 -9.82
C HIS A 138 6.52 -31.12 -10.42
N GLU A 139 6.23 -32.02 -11.35
CA GLU A 139 7.24 -32.71 -12.15
C GLU A 139 8.24 -31.66 -12.67
N ASP A 140 9.45 -32.09 -13.02
CA ASP A 140 10.45 -31.21 -13.63
C ASP A 140 9.88 -30.40 -14.81
N THR A 141 8.78 -30.85 -15.42
CA THR A 141 7.99 -30.16 -16.45
C THR A 141 7.39 -28.82 -16.01
N ALA A 142 7.00 -28.64 -14.75
CA ALA A 142 6.42 -27.37 -14.26
C ALA A 142 7.43 -26.22 -14.31
N HIS A 143 8.72 -26.54 -14.19
CA HIS A 143 9.81 -25.57 -14.26
C HIS A 143 9.94 -24.91 -15.63
N TYR A 144 9.41 -25.51 -16.70
CA TYR A 144 9.40 -24.92 -18.05
C TYR A 144 8.41 -23.75 -18.18
N PHE A 145 7.43 -23.65 -17.28
CA PHE A 145 6.34 -22.68 -17.38
C PHE A 145 6.52 -21.47 -16.46
N VAL A 146 7.67 -21.37 -15.79
CA VAL A 146 7.96 -20.28 -14.86
C VAL A 146 9.25 -19.58 -15.20
N THR A 147 9.31 -18.29 -14.89
CA THR A 147 10.55 -17.54 -14.70
C THR A 147 10.73 -17.26 -13.22
N TRP A 148 11.97 -17.13 -12.79
CA TRP A 148 12.32 -16.75 -11.43
C TRP A 148 12.72 -15.29 -11.40
N HIS A 149 12.00 -14.53 -10.57
CA HIS A 149 12.26 -13.12 -10.33
C HIS A 149 12.91 -12.94 -8.96
N PHE A 150 14.01 -12.20 -8.89
CA PHE A 150 14.68 -11.90 -7.63
C PHE A 150 13.93 -10.81 -6.87
N MET A 151 13.43 -11.14 -5.68
CA MET A 151 12.66 -10.22 -4.84
C MET A 151 13.52 -9.44 -3.85
N GLY A 152 14.78 -9.84 -3.67
CA GLY A 152 15.72 -9.14 -2.80
C GLY A 152 16.07 -9.88 -1.52
N TRP A 153 16.68 -9.11 -0.61
CA TRP A 153 17.08 -9.57 0.72
C TRP A 153 16.09 -9.08 1.76
N PRO A 154 15.94 -9.83 2.87
CA PRO A 154 15.12 -9.39 3.97
C PRO A 154 15.87 -8.28 4.71
N VAL A 155 15.28 -7.09 4.76
CA VAL A 155 15.86 -5.90 5.39
C VAL A 155 14.86 -5.30 6.37
N ALA A 156 15.34 -4.68 7.45
CA ALA A 156 14.48 -4.01 8.42
C ALA A 156 13.58 -2.99 7.71
N GLN A 157 12.27 -3.12 7.90
CA GLN A 157 11.31 -2.17 7.34
C GLN A 157 11.42 -0.86 8.12
N ARG A 158 11.91 0.19 7.46
CA ARG A 158 11.83 1.55 8.01
C ARG A 158 10.41 2.05 7.87
N VAL A 159 9.69 2.09 8.97
CA VAL A 159 8.37 2.73 9.07
C VAL A 159 8.60 4.11 9.69
N PRO A 160 8.39 5.21 8.94
CA PRO A 160 8.44 6.55 9.51
C PRO A 160 7.52 6.66 10.73
N GLN A 161 8.04 7.14 11.86
CA GLN A 161 7.24 7.33 13.06
C GLN A 161 6.49 8.67 13.00
N ASP A 162 5.17 8.61 13.19
CA ASP A 162 4.34 9.79 13.38
C ASP A 162 4.28 10.16 14.86
N TRP A 163 5.22 11.01 15.30
CA TRP A 163 5.30 11.44 16.69
C TRP A 163 4.06 12.20 17.15
N MET A 164 3.35 12.90 16.25
CA MET A 164 2.12 13.61 16.59
C MET A 164 0.97 12.65 16.87
N ALA A 165 0.86 11.58 16.07
CA ALA A 165 -0.11 10.52 16.33
C ALA A 165 0.25 9.76 17.61
N LYS A 166 1.53 9.46 17.83
CA LYS A 166 2.02 8.78 19.04
C LYS A 166 1.78 9.60 20.31
N ALA A 167 1.89 10.92 20.23
CA ALA A 167 1.59 11.84 21.33
C ALA A 167 0.09 12.12 21.51
N GLY A 168 -0.78 11.55 20.65
CA GLY A 168 -2.21 11.76 20.72
C GLY A 168 -2.69 13.14 20.26
N THR A 169 -1.85 13.95 19.60
CA THR A 169 -2.22 15.27 19.05
C THR A 169 -3.13 15.15 17.83
N VAL A 170 -2.94 14.10 17.04
CA VAL A 170 -3.71 13.80 15.83
C VAL A 170 -4.10 12.32 15.83
N ARG A 171 -5.16 11.98 15.09
CA ARG A 171 -5.61 10.59 14.93
C ARG A 171 -4.93 9.95 13.71
N ALA A 172 -4.30 8.80 13.93
CA ALA A 172 -3.70 8.01 12.85
C ALA A 172 -4.78 7.30 12.02
N ILE A 173 -4.75 7.50 10.70
CA ILE A 173 -5.53 6.71 9.74
C ILE A 173 -4.58 5.90 8.85
N ALA A 174 -5.02 4.72 8.41
CA ALA A 174 -4.19 3.81 7.62
C ALA A 174 -3.99 4.28 6.17
N ALA A 175 -5.03 4.90 5.59
CA ALA A 175 -5.00 5.46 4.26
C ALA A 175 -6.06 6.56 4.15
N ALA A 176 -5.80 7.56 3.30
CA ALA A 176 -6.82 8.50 2.85
C ALA A 176 -7.61 7.87 1.70
N THR A 177 -8.82 8.38 1.46
CA THR A 177 -9.62 7.95 0.31
C THR A 177 -9.07 8.55 -0.99
N GLN A 178 -9.45 7.96 -2.13
CA GLN A 178 -9.16 8.53 -3.45
C GLN A 178 -10.16 9.62 -3.85
N THR A 179 -11.13 9.94 -3.01
CA THR A 179 -12.16 10.93 -3.30
C THR A 179 -11.59 12.34 -3.21
N GLY A 180 -11.55 13.03 -4.35
CA GLY A 180 -11.21 14.44 -4.46
C GLY A 180 -12.44 15.34 -4.61
N CYS A 181 -12.31 16.61 -4.28
CA CYS A 181 -13.29 17.66 -4.53
C CYS A 181 -12.54 18.96 -4.82
N LYS A 182 -12.93 19.67 -5.88
CA LYS A 182 -12.38 21.00 -6.16
C LYS A 182 -12.94 22.02 -5.17
N GLY A 183 -12.18 23.06 -4.86
CA GLY A 183 -12.56 24.09 -3.88
C GLY A 183 -13.91 24.79 -4.16
N ASP A 184 -14.30 24.91 -5.42
CA ASP A 184 -15.52 25.59 -5.87
C ASP A 184 -16.76 24.67 -5.96
N GLN A 185 -16.56 23.35 -5.89
CA GLN A 185 -17.59 22.33 -6.06
C GLN A 185 -18.28 21.93 -4.75
N SER A 186 -19.50 21.39 -4.85
CA SER A 186 -20.19 20.74 -3.75
C SER A 186 -19.65 19.31 -3.54
N CYS A 187 -19.37 18.96 -2.29
CA CYS A 187 -18.68 17.72 -1.97
C CYS A 187 -19.59 16.49 -2.11
N PRO A 188 -19.11 15.37 -2.69
CA PRO A 188 -19.93 14.17 -2.89
C PRO A 188 -20.19 13.40 -1.59
N GLN A 189 -19.39 13.63 -0.54
CA GLN A 189 -19.42 12.84 0.69
C GLN A 189 -19.16 13.70 1.92
N SER A 190 -19.87 13.40 3.01
CA SER A 190 -19.58 13.98 4.33
C SER A 190 -18.28 13.42 4.88
N GLY A 191 -17.48 14.23 5.58
CA GLY A 191 -16.29 13.73 6.26
C GLY A 191 -15.22 14.77 6.51
N ILE A 192 -14.04 14.32 6.92
CA ILE A 192 -12.86 15.16 7.14
C ILE A 192 -12.07 15.29 5.84
N TRP A 193 -11.96 16.51 5.34
CA TRP A 193 -11.26 16.85 4.11
C TRP A 193 -9.97 17.61 4.41
N GLN A 194 -8.92 17.31 3.64
CA GLN A 194 -7.64 18.00 3.70
C GLN A 194 -7.39 18.75 2.40
N PRO A 195 -7.01 20.03 2.44
CA PRO A 195 -6.64 20.77 1.26
C PRO A 195 -5.24 20.40 0.80
N HIS A 196 -5.02 20.47 -0.51
CA HIS A 196 -3.71 20.45 -1.14
C HIS A 196 -3.68 21.40 -2.32
N VAL A 197 -2.51 21.99 -2.57
CA VAL A 197 -2.32 22.87 -3.72
C VAL A 197 -1.97 22.02 -4.93
N VAL A 198 -2.67 22.26 -6.04
CA VAL A 198 -2.53 21.47 -7.27
C VAL A 198 -1.18 21.75 -7.95
N ASP A 199 -0.73 23.01 -7.90
CA ASP A 199 0.56 23.43 -8.46
C ASP A 199 1.70 23.13 -7.48
N GLU A 200 2.60 22.22 -7.87
CA GLU A 200 3.78 21.84 -7.08
C GLU A 200 4.79 22.99 -6.94
N ALA A 201 4.83 23.93 -7.90
CA ALA A 201 5.70 25.11 -7.84
C ALA A 201 5.20 26.16 -6.83
N HIS A 202 3.95 26.05 -6.37
CA HIS A 202 3.38 27.00 -5.43
C HIS A 202 4.09 26.92 -4.06
N PRO A 203 4.40 28.05 -3.39
CA PRO A 203 5.10 28.03 -2.10
C PRO A 203 4.42 27.19 -1.01
N LEU A 204 3.09 27.09 -1.06
CA LEU A 204 2.28 26.30 -0.12
C LEU A 204 2.14 24.82 -0.50
N SER A 205 2.66 24.38 -1.65
CA SER A 205 2.56 22.98 -2.10
C SER A 205 3.21 22.01 -1.11
N ARG A 206 4.30 22.41 -0.44
CA ARG A 206 4.96 21.61 0.60
C ARG A 206 4.17 21.58 1.91
N THR A 207 3.64 22.73 2.32
CA THR A 207 2.89 22.86 3.58
C THR A 207 1.56 22.14 3.51
N LEU A 208 0.82 22.30 2.41
CA LEU A 208 -0.48 21.69 2.15
C LEU A 208 -0.37 20.39 1.33
N GLY A 209 0.85 19.91 1.08
CA GLY A 209 1.12 18.77 0.21
C GLY A 209 0.46 17.46 0.65
N THR A 210 0.38 16.54 -0.30
CA THR A 210 -0.33 15.27 -0.17
C THR A 210 0.42 14.29 0.76
N SER A 211 -0.17 14.03 1.94
CA SER A 211 0.08 12.84 2.80
C SER A 211 1.53 12.46 3.16
N SER A 212 2.49 13.37 3.14
CA SER A 212 3.76 13.11 3.83
C SER A 212 3.60 13.37 5.33
N LEU A 213 4.36 12.66 6.17
CA LEU A 213 4.49 13.02 7.59
C LEU A 213 5.19 14.37 7.79
N GLU A 214 5.68 14.98 6.73
CA GLU A 214 6.32 16.29 6.72
C GLU A 214 5.32 17.41 6.42
N SER A 215 4.15 17.11 5.84
CA SER A 215 3.15 18.14 5.52
C SER A 215 2.35 18.57 6.75
N GLU A 216 2.04 19.86 6.81
CA GLU A 216 1.21 20.48 7.84
C GLU A 216 -0.26 20.61 7.41
N GLY A 217 -0.64 20.00 6.28
CA GLY A 217 -2.02 20.06 5.76
C GLY A 217 -3.07 19.57 6.74
N TRP A 218 -2.69 18.74 7.72
CA TRP A 218 -3.56 18.30 8.81
C TRP A 218 -4.09 19.46 9.67
N LYS A 219 -3.35 20.57 9.81
CA LYS A 219 -3.79 21.78 10.54
C LYS A 219 -4.94 22.50 9.85
N TRP A 220 -5.13 22.25 8.56
CA TRP A 220 -6.08 22.94 7.69
C TRP A 220 -7.26 22.06 7.28
N GLN A 221 -7.43 20.93 7.96
CA GLN A 221 -8.55 20.05 7.73
C GLN A 221 -9.88 20.68 8.14
N ALA A 222 -10.93 20.29 7.46
CA ALA A 222 -12.29 20.69 7.78
C ALA A 222 -13.24 19.50 7.65
N PHE A 223 -14.20 19.42 8.57
CA PHE A 223 -15.36 18.56 8.36
C PHE A 223 -16.34 19.28 7.43
N VAL A 224 -16.75 18.61 6.35
CA VAL A 224 -17.71 19.16 5.38
C VAL A 224 -18.81 18.13 5.17
N GLU A 225 -20.06 18.57 5.24
CA GLU A 225 -21.22 17.72 4.94
C GLU A 225 -21.43 17.57 3.43
N LYS A 226 -21.96 16.43 3.01
CA LYS A 226 -22.35 16.16 1.62
C LYS A 226 -23.19 17.30 1.06
N GLY A 227 -22.86 17.75 -0.15
CA GLY A 227 -23.55 18.83 -0.84
C GLY A 227 -23.13 20.25 -0.41
N LYS A 228 -22.41 20.41 0.71
CA LYS A 228 -21.85 21.71 1.11
C LYS A 228 -20.57 22.02 0.32
N ARG A 229 -20.27 23.32 0.20
CA ARG A 229 -19.04 23.84 -0.40
C ARG A 229 -17.87 23.72 0.55
N MET A 230 -16.67 23.60 -0.01
CA MET A 230 -15.44 23.65 0.75
C MET A 230 -15.21 25.03 1.36
N PRO A 231 -14.60 25.10 2.55
CA PRO A 231 -14.27 26.38 3.15
C PRO A 231 -13.11 27.04 2.40
N GLY A 232 -13.26 28.32 2.05
CA GLY A 232 -12.17 29.07 1.43
C GLY A 232 -10.97 29.23 2.35
N LEU A 233 -9.76 28.95 1.85
CA LEU A 233 -8.53 29.05 2.64
C LEU A 233 -8.04 30.49 2.77
N ARG A 234 -8.32 31.33 1.76
CA ARG A 234 -8.02 32.76 1.80
C ARG A 234 -8.73 33.48 2.93
N ALA A 235 -10.00 33.16 3.15
CA ALA A 235 -10.80 33.69 4.25
C ALA A 235 -10.22 33.32 5.64
N LYS A 236 -9.34 32.31 5.69
CA LYS A 236 -8.65 31.85 6.91
C LYS A 236 -7.19 32.32 6.99
N GLY A 237 -6.78 33.26 6.13
CA GLY A 237 -5.46 33.89 6.17
C GLY A 237 -4.36 33.16 5.42
N LEU A 238 -4.66 32.14 4.62
CA LEU A 238 -3.68 31.53 3.71
C LEU A 238 -3.62 32.30 2.39
N PRO A 239 -2.43 32.68 1.90
CA PRO A 239 -2.28 33.37 0.61
C PRO A 239 -2.38 32.37 -0.55
N VAL A 240 -3.57 31.82 -0.77
CA VAL A 240 -3.88 30.89 -1.88
C VAL A 240 -5.25 31.23 -2.45
N ASP A 241 -5.43 31.03 -3.75
CA ASP A 241 -6.75 31.08 -4.36
C ASP A 241 -7.49 29.75 -4.21
N ASP A 242 -8.79 29.78 -3.97
CA ASP A 242 -9.60 28.56 -3.82
C ASP A 242 -9.60 27.75 -5.14
N ALA A 243 -9.40 28.40 -6.29
CA ALA A 243 -9.23 27.73 -7.58
C ALA A 243 -7.91 26.93 -7.71
N GLN A 244 -6.92 27.19 -6.84
CA GLN A 244 -5.63 26.49 -6.82
C GLN A 244 -5.61 25.34 -5.81
N VAL A 245 -6.72 25.12 -5.10
CA VAL A 245 -6.82 24.17 -3.99
C VAL A 245 -7.80 23.08 -4.34
N ASP A 246 -7.29 21.85 -4.32
CA ASP A 246 -8.11 20.65 -4.32
C ASP A 246 -8.19 20.07 -2.91
N TRP A 247 -9.30 19.43 -2.60
CA TRP A 247 -9.53 18.79 -1.32
C TRP A 247 -9.56 17.29 -1.49
N ARG A 248 -8.88 16.58 -0.60
CA ARG A 248 -8.94 15.12 -0.53
C ARG A 248 -9.67 14.69 0.73
N LEU A 249 -10.60 13.76 0.58
CA LEU A 249 -11.29 13.18 1.71
C LEU A 249 -10.33 12.24 2.46
N MET A 250 -10.07 12.56 3.72
CA MET A 250 -9.18 11.79 4.59
C MET A 250 -9.95 10.71 5.33
N LEU A 251 -11.15 11.03 5.79
CA LEU A 251 -12.01 10.09 6.50
C LEU A 251 -13.48 10.38 6.17
N ALA A 252 -14.19 9.40 5.63
CA ALA A 252 -15.63 9.49 5.40
C ALA A 252 -16.37 9.58 6.74
N GLY A 253 -17.37 10.46 6.81
CA GLY A 253 -18.40 10.41 7.85
C GLY A 253 -19.45 9.38 7.47
N GLU A 254 -20.01 8.67 8.44
CA GLU A 254 -21.08 7.71 8.19
C GLU A 254 -22.34 8.40 7.63
N SER A 255 -22.98 7.76 6.65
CA SER A 255 -24.23 8.20 6.03
C SER A 255 -25.41 7.93 6.97
N GLY A 256 -26.18 8.96 7.33
CA GLY A 256 -27.35 8.78 8.21
C GLY A 256 -28.19 10.02 8.50
N PHE A 257 -28.28 11.00 7.58
CA PHE A 257 -29.15 12.17 7.76
C PHE A 257 -29.93 12.56 6.50
N ASP A 258 -30.20 11.60 5.62
CA ASP A 258 -31.28 11.77 4.64
C ASP A 258 -32.61 11.54 5.39
N GLY A 259 -33.11 12.57 6.08
CA GLY A 259 -34.46 12.54 6.66
C GLY A 259 -34.58 13.09 8.07
N VAL A 260 -34.46 14.40 8.22
CA VAL A 260 -35.36 15.12 9.15
C VAL A 260 -35.90 16.31 8.36
N VAL A 261 -37.02 16.08 7.70
CA VAL A 261 -37.88 17.14 7.19
C VAL A 261 -38.45 17.83 8.43
N ALA A 262 -38.15 19.12 8.59
CA ALA A 262 -38.84 19.95 9.56
C ALA A 262 -40.31 20.04 9.13
N SER A 263 -41.18 19.39 9.91
CA SER A 263 -42.60 19.75 10.00
C SER A 263 -42.74 20.87 11.02
#